data_AF-A0A7V6L9T2-F1
#
_entry.id   AF-A0A7V6L9T2-F1
#
_cell.length_a   1.000
_cell.length_b   1.000
_cell.length_c   1.000
_cell.angle_alpha   90.00
_cell.angle_beta   90.00
_cell.angle_gamma   90.00
#
_symmetry.space_group_name_H-M   'P 1'
#
loop_
_entity.id
_entity.type
_entity.pdbx_description
1 polymer ?
#
loop_
_entity_poly.entity_id
_entity_poly.type
_entity_poly.pdbx_seq_one_letter_code
_entity_poly.pdbx_strand_id
1 'polypeptide(L)'
;MRCCLYLFTLLACLSVRIVFPESISAQRDDSTLVKLWNNISLQDDYEKDFRFPGLIDSLHLVLGRCDTEKLPTVLPTGWAFTQTAGGRFAVAAGVVDFATVPDRLVFFVRDLGEHPADYIFYSYITGFTGGAAPLALKLDEFDIDGLSFASVTAVSGTTTLSVLPDIATRLLIGRLVAAETDGDKVVLSERLWERISRLLAYKPLFNDPFGGFSNISGLLSPDNVLKVVTWNVEFEDGTNTFFGGIAVNRENAIKVHRLSDRYKAIKTPQVMSLNASRWYGAVYYEILVNKHKKNTYYTLLGYNPNDYFSKIRVVETLTLGTNGAPRFGEPIIEVEGKMLKRLIFEYSAKVSMMLRYDTNQGMIVMDNLAPVNSLFAGDPRHYGPDFTHNALKFEKGRWVFHSDVILTNPAP
;
A
#
# COMPACT_ATOMS: atom_id res chain seq x y z
N MET A 1 12.84 -22.64 5.96
CA MET A 1 13.43 -21.36 5.46
C MET A 1 12.43 -20.42 4.74
N ARG A 2 11.10 -20.52 5.03
CA ARG A 2 10.05 -19.68 4.42
C ARG A 2 9.29 -18.77 5.41
N CYS A 3 9.70 -18.71 6.68
CA CYS A 3 8.98 -17.97 7.73
C CYS A 3 9.51 -16.55 8.03
N CYS A 4 10.67 -16.13 7.50
CA CYS A 4 11.20 -14.79 7.74
C CYS A 4 10.74 -13.71 6.72
N LEU A 5 9.98 -14.07 5.67
CA LEU A 5 9.61 -13.11 4.62
C LEU A 5 8.56 -12.08 5.04
N TYR A 6 7.78 -12.32 6.10
CA TYR A 6 6.69 -11.42 6.48
C TYR A 6 7.08 -10.28 7.43
N LEU A 7 8.25 -10.35 8.07
CA LEU A 7 8.71 -9.29 8.99
C LEU A 7 9.48 -8.16 8.29
N PHE A 8 9.97 -8.38 7.06
CA PHE A 8 10.59 -7.34 6.23
C PHE A 8 9.58 -6.49 5.45
N THR A 9 8.31 -6.87 5.44
CA THR A 9 7.24 -6.16 4.71
C THR A 9 6.83 -4.81 5.33
N LEU A 10 7.42 -4.40 6.47
CA LEU A 10 7.08 -3.16 7.18
C LEU A 10 8.14 -2.04 7.07
N LEU A 11 9.17 -2.24 6.25
CA LEU A 11 10.11 -1.20 5.82
C LEU A 11 10.18 -1.16 4.29
N ALA A 12 9.05 -0.92 3.63
CA ALA A 12 9.05 -0.52 2.23
C ALA A 12 9.60 0.91 2.14
N CYS A 13 10.92 1.09 2.18
CA CYS A 13 11.56 2.35 1.85
C CYS A 13 11.52 2.55 0.32
N LEU A 14 10.32 2.70 -0.25
CA LEU A 14 10.16 3.11 -1.64
C LEU A 14 10.41 4.61 -1.73
N SER A 15 11.65 5.00 -2.01
CA SER A 15 11.97 6.37 -2.37
C SER A 15 11.36 6.70 -3.72
N VAL A 16 10.38 7.60 -3.75
CA VAL A 16 10.01 8.32 -4.97
C VAL A 16 10.85 9.59 -5.00
N ARG A 17 11.63 9.80 -6.05
CA ARG A 17 12.26 11.11 -6.32
C ARG A 17 11.49 11.79 -7.44
N ILE A 18 11.22 13.07 -7.24
CA ILE A 18 10.55 13.94 -8.22
C ILE A 18 11.50 15.11 -8.44
N VAL A 19 11.84 15.39 -9.69
CA VAL A 19 12.52 16.63 -10.06
C VAL A 19 11.72 17.29 -11.17
N PHE A 20 11.50 18.59 -11.00
CA PHE A 20 10.90 19.44 -12.02
C PHE A 20 11.96 19.77 -13.07
N PRO A 21 11.65 19.71 -14.36
CA PRO A 21 12.63 19.97 -15.40
C PRO A 21 13.13 21.42 -15.29
N GLU A 22 14.36 21.61 -14.83
CA GLU A 22 15.11 22.84 -15.07
C GLU A 22 15.73 22.75 -16.47
N SER A 23 15.54 23.81 -17.25
CA SER A 23 16.13 23.95 -18.58
C SER A 23 17.64 24.13 -18.49
N ILE A 24 18.41 23.05 -18.62
CA ILE A 24 19.88 23.15 -18.72
C ILE A 24 20.40 22.17 -19.76
N SER A 25 20.98 22.71 -20.83
CA SER A 25 21.73 21.97 -21.83
C SER A 25 23.10 21.57 -21.27
N ALA A 26 23.39 20.27 -21.29
CA ALA A 26 24.76 19.79 -21.25
C ALA A 26 24.82 18.44 -21.96
N GLN A 27 25.49 18.40 -23.12
CA GLN A 27 25.96 17.16 -23.71
C GLN A 27 26.85 16.45 -22.68
N ARG A 28 26.42 15.27 -22.22
CA ARG A 28 27.26 14.39 -21.39
C ARG A 28 27.27 12.99 -21.99
N ASP A 29 28.45 12.39 -21.94
CA ASP A 29 28.83 11.09 -22.49
C ASP A 29 27.88 9.96 -22.04
N ASP A 30 27.20 9.35 -23.02
CA ASP A 30 26.27 8.22 -22.90
C ASP A 30 26.89 7.05 -22.12
N SER A 31 28.23 6.94 -22.06
CA SER A 31 28.94 5.90 -21.31
C SER A 31 28.78 6.01 -19.78
N THR A 32 28.37 7.18 -19.25
CA THR A 32 28.27 7.41 -17.80
C THR A 32 27.19 6.54 -17.16
N LEU A 33 26.02 6.44 -17.79
CA LEU A 33 24.90 5.65 -17.28
C LEU A 33 25.24 4.16 -17.25
N VAL A 34 25.83 3.68 -18.36
CA VAL A 34 26.27 2.29 -18.51
C VAL A 34 27.33 1.93 -17.47
N LYS A 35 28.32 2.81 -17.24
CA LYS A 35 29.36 2.61 -16.21
C LYS A 35 28.76 2.55 -14.80
N LEU A 36 27.84 3.46 -14.47
CA LEU A 36 27.18 3.52 -13.17
C LEU A 36 26.40 2.22 -12.90
N TRP A 37 25.60 1.78 -13.88
CA TRP A 37 24.78 0.58 -13.76
C TRP A 37 25.61 -0.70 -13.71
N ASN A 38 26.61 -0.84 -14.58
CA ASN A 38 27.48 -2.01 -14.57
C ASN A 38 28.29 -2.14 -13.27
N ASN A 39 28.67 -1.02 -12.64
CA ASN A 39 29.36 -1.04 -11.37
C ASN A 39 28.50 -1.63 -10.25
N ILE A 40 27.20 -1.29 -10.18
CA ILE A 40 26.35 -1.88 -9.13
C ILE A 40 26.11 -3.37 -9.35
N SER A 41 25.97 -3.83 -10.60
CA SER A 41 25.74 -5.26 -10.89
C SER A 41 26.91 -6.15 -10.49
N LEU A 42 28.14 -5.60 -10.40
CA LEU A 42 29.35 -6.34 -10.03
C LEU A 42 29.59 -6.44 -8.51
N GLN A 43 28.81 -5.72 -7.70
CA GLN A 43 28.96 -5.68 -6.25
C GLN A 43 28.24 -6.85 -5.57
N ASP A 44 28.68 -7.22 -4.36
CA ASP A 44 27.91 -8.14 -3.53
C ASP A 44 26.64 -7.49 -2.97
N ASP A 45 25.72 -8.30 -2.45
CA ASP A 45 24.41 -7.84 -1.97
C ASP A 45 24.49 -6.77 -0.87
N TYR A 46 25.46 -6.87 0.04
CA TYR A 46 25.58 -5.92 1.15
C TYR A 46 26.06 -4.55 0.66
N GLU A 47 27.03 -4.54 -0.27
CA GLU A 47 27.47 -3.33 -0.93
C GLU A 47 26.36 -2.72 -1.80
N LYS A 48 25.66 -3.56 -2.58
CA LYS A 48 24.52 -3.15 -3.40
C LYS A 48 23.48 -2.45 -2.55
N ASP A 49 23.06 -3.03 -1.43
CA ASP A 49 22.06 -2.46 -0.53
C ASP A 49 22.47 -1.07 -0.01
N PHE A 50 23.73 -0.92 0.41
CA PHE A 50 24.24 0.35 0.92
C PHE A 50 24.37 1.42 -0.19
N ARG A 51 24.76 1.04 -1.40
CA ARG A 51 24.99 1.95 -2.54
C ARG A 51 23.72 2.24 -3.34
N PHE A 52 22.67 1.43 -3.20
CA PHE A 52 21.45 1.55 -3.98
C PHE A 52 20.79 2.94 -3.89
N PRO A 53 20.66 3.60 -2.72
CA PRO A 53 20.10 4.95 -2.67
C PRO A 53 20.88 5.95 -3.54
N GLY A 54 22.22 5.91 -3.49
CA GLY A 54 23.08 6.76 -4.32
C GLY A 54 23.03 6.42 -5.81
N LEU A 55 22.82 5.14 -6.16
CA LEU A 55 22.52 4.74 -7.54
C LEU A 55 21.22 5.40 -8.01
N ILE A 56 20.14 5.31 -7.23
CA ILE A 56 18.84 5.88 -7.59
C ILE A 56 18.95 7.40 -7.83
N ASP A 57 19.65 8.13 -6.96
CA ASP A 57 19.87 9.57 -7.14
C ASP A 57 20.72 9.87 -8.41
N SER A 58 21.73 9.04 -8.68
CA SER A 58 22.57 9.18 -9.89
C SER A 58 21.81 8.86 -11.18
N LEU A 59 20.98 7.82 -11.17
CA LEU A 59 20.11 7.46 -12.29
C LEU A 59 19.11 8.56 -12.58
N HIS A 60 18.49 9.09 -11.53
CA HIS A 60 17.56 10.21 -11.64
C HIS A 60 18.22 11.41 -12.33
N LEU A 61 19.42 11.80 -11.88
CA LEU A 61 20.18 12.91 -12.46
C LEU A 61 20.57 12.69 -13.93
N VAL A 62 21.02 11.49 -14.28
CA VAL A 62 21.51 11.18 -15.63
C VAL A 62 20.36 11.02 -16.61
N LEU A 63 19.34 10.22 -16.27
CA LEU A 63 18.17 10.01 -17.13
C LEU A 63 17.35 11.29 -17.27
N GLY A 64 17.26 12.09 -16.21
CA GLY A 64 16.52 13.36 -16.23
C GLY A 64 17.09 14.40 -17.19
N ARG A 65 18.36 14.26 -17.58
CA ARG A 65 19.03 15.13 -18.56
C ARG A 65 19.02 14.59 -19.98
N CYS A 66 18.53 13.36 -20.18
CA CYS A 66 18.46 12.73 -21.49
C CYS A 66 17.15 13.10 -22.18
N ASP A 67 17.18 13.44 -23.47
CA ASP A 67 15.98 13.63 -24.29
C ASP A 67 15.20 12.30 -24.37
N THR A 68 13.87 12.37 -24.34
CA THR A 68 13.01 11.17 -24.35
C THR A 68 13.29 10.25 -25.54
N GLU A 69 13.54 10.82 -26.72
CA GLU A 69 13.85 10.09 -27.96
C GLU A 69 15.17 9.32 -27.90
N LYS A 70 16.11 9.76 -27.05
CA LYS A 70 17.42 9.14 -26.86
C LYS A 70 17.45 8.11 -25.74
N LEU A 71 16.42 8.07 -24.87
CA LEU A 71 16.34 7.09 -23.79
C LEU A 71 16.59 5.65 -24.28
N PRO A 72 15.93 5.14 -25.35
CA PRO A 72 16.14 3.75 -25.79
C PRO A 72 17.59 3.42 -26.18
N THR A 73 18.38 4.41 -26.60
CA THR A 73 19.76 4.21 -27.07
C THR A 73 20.80 4.35 -25.97
N VAL A 74 20.50 5.10 -24.90
CA VAL A 74 21.47 5.35 -23.81
C VAL A 74 21.31 4.38 -22.64
N LEU A 75 20.18 3.67 -22.55
CA LEU A 75 19.89 2.76 -21.44
C LEU A 75 20.91 1.60 -21.34
N PRO A 76 21.28 1.16 -20.12
CA PRO A 76 22.18 0.02 -19.95
C PRO A 76 21.61 -1.26 -20.58
N THR A 77 22.49 -2.17 -20.97
CA THR A 77 22.09 -3.47 -21.52
C THR A 77 21.17 -4.21 -20.54
N GLY A 78 20.07 -4.77 -21.05
CA GLY A 78 19.07 -5.48 -20.25
C GLY A 78 17.94 -4.61 -19.69
N TRP A 79 18.01 -3.29 -19.85
CA TRP A 79 16.86 -2.43 -19.61
C TRP A 79 15.82 -2.56 -20.72
N ALA A 80 14.57 -2.31 -20.37
CA ALA A 80 13.45 -2.24 -21.28
C ALA A 80 12.88 -0.82 -21.32
N PHE A 81 12.33 -0.43 -22.46
CA PHE A 81 11.70 0.88 -22.68
C PHE A 81 10.35 0.71 -23.37
N THR A 82 9.38 1.53 -22.99
CA THR A 82 8.08 1.69 -23.68
C THR A 82 7.59 3.13 -23.54
N GLN A 83 6.69 3.55 -24.42
CA GLN A 83 6.08 4.87 -24.38
C GLN A 83 4.62 4.78 -24.81
N THR A 84 3.75 5.59 -24.21
CA THR A 84 2.33 5.70 -24.64
C THR A 84 2.22 6.27 -26.04
N ALA A 85 1.20 5.88 -26.79
CA ALA A 85 0.98 6.28 -28.18
C ALA A 85 0.93 7.81 -28.36
N GLY A 86 0.34 8.53 -27.39
CA GLY A 86 0.30 10.00 -27.36
C GLY A 86 1.56 10.67 -26.79
N GLY A 87 2.60 9.90 -26.49
CA GLY A 87 3.87 10.39 -25.96
C GLY A 87 3.87 10.86 -24.50
N ARG A 88 2.70 10.90 -23.82
CA ARG A 88 2.56 11.39 -22.44
C ARG A 88 3.52 10.72 -21.46
N PHE A 89 3.60 9.40 -21.45
CA PHE A 89 4.48 8.67 -20.53
C PHE A 89 5.56 7.94 -21.30
N ALA A 90 6.82 8.18 -20.94
CA ALA A 90 7.96 7.33 -21.31
C ALA A 90 8.43 6.55 -20.09
N VAL A 91 8.56 5.23 -20.23
CA VAL A 91 8.85 4.31 -19.14
C VAL A 91 10.06 3.47 -19.50
N ALA A 92 11.09 3.54 -18.69
CA ALA A 92 12.24 2.64 -18.74
C ALA A 92 12.29 1.81 -17.46
N ALA A 93 12.76 0.56 -17.55
CA ALA A 93 12.96 -0.27 -16.37
C ALA A 93 14.20 -1.15 -16.49
N GLY A 94 14.84 -1.44 -15.36
CA GLY A 94 16.00 -2.32 -15.25
C GLY A 94 15.96 -3.11 -13.95
N VAL A 95 16.56 -4.30 -13.96
CA VAL A 95 16.65 -5.16 -12.76
C VAL A 95 18.05 -5.08 -12.17
N VAL A 96 18.12 -4.82 -10.87
CA VAL A 96 19.30 -5.06 -10.05
C VAL A 96 19.11 -6.40 -9.36
N ASP A 97 19.98 -7.35 -9.66
CA ASP A 97 19.96 -8.70 -9.14
C ASP A 97 20.61 -8.79 -7.75
N PHE A 98 20.11 -9.68 -6.91
CA PHE A 98 20.61 -9.96 -5.57
C PHE A 98 20.65 -11.47 -5.33
N ALA A 99 21.68 -11.96 -4.64
CA ALA A 99 21.88 -13.39 -4.40
C ALA A 99 21.11 -13.92 -3.18
N THR A 100 20.87 -13.09 -2.17
CA THR A 100 20.39 -13.46 -0.83
C THR A 100 19.10 -12.75 -0.42
N VAL A 101 18.75 -11.67 -1.11
CA VAL A 101 17.52 -10.90 -0.92
C VAL A 101 16.77 -10.79 -2.26
N PRO A 102 15.48 -10.42 -2.26
CA PRO A 102 14.75 -10.24 -3.51
C PRO A 102 15.40 -9.19 -4.42
N ASP A 103 15.43 -9.49 -5.72
CA ASP A 103 15.87 -8.57 -6.77
C ASP A 103 15.05 -7.26 -6.75
N ARG A 104 15.61 -6.19 -7.31
CA ARG A 104 14.95 -4.88 -7.39
C ARG A 104 14.70 -4.49 -8.84
N LEU A 105 13.44 -4.34 -9.20
CA LEU A 105 13.02 -3.76 -10.48
C LEU A 105 12.90 -2.25 -10.34
N VAL A 106 13.81 -1.51 -10.95
CA VAL A 106 13.85 -0.05 -10.98
C VAL A 106 13.06 0.45 -12.18
N PHE A 107 12.14 1.38 -11.96
CA PHE A 107 11.40 2.10 -12.98
C PHE A 107 11.85 3.56 -13.02
N PHE A 108 12.12 4.05 -14.22
CA PHE A 108 12.16 5.47 -14.55
C PHE A 108 10.92 5.79 -15.38
N VAL A 109 10.14 6.77 -14.92
CA VAL A 109 8.94 7.23 -15.61
C VAL A 109 9.04 8.74 -15.81
N ARG A 110 8.96 9.16 -17.06
CA ARG A 110 8.83 10.55 -17.44
C ARG A 110 7.37 10.84 -17.77
N ASP A 111 6.77 11.80 -17.05
CA ASP A 111 5.47 12.39 -17.39
C ASP A 111 5.70 13.66 -18.20
N LEU A 112 5.10 13.73 -19.39
CA LEU A 112 5.10 14.88 -20.30
C LEU A 112 3.72 15.54 -20.36
N GLY A 113 2.83 15.23 -19.41
CA GLY A 113 1.51 15.83 -19.27
C GLY A 113 1.53 17.28 -18.74
N GLU A 114 0.44 17.69 -18.09
CA GLU A 114 0.27 19.08 -17.58
C GLU A 114 1.35 19.53 -16.60
N HIS A 115 1.96 18.59 -15.87
CA HIS A 115 3.02 18.85 -14.91
C HIS A 115 4.22 17.95 -15.20
N PRO A 116 5.05 18.30 -16.18
CA PRO A 116 6.15 17.44 -16.58
C PRO A 116 7.12 17.20 -15.43
N ALA A 117 7.48 15.95 -15.21
CA ALA A 117 8.42 15.56 -14.16
C ALA A 117 8.94 14.14 -14.41
N ASP A 118 10.13 13.89 -13.87
CA ASP A 118 10.78 12.58 -13.90
C ASP A 118 10.69 11.90 -12.54
N TYR A 119 10.28 10.63 -12.57
CA TYR A 119 10.05 9.81 -11.40
C TYR A 119 10.93 8.57 -11.47
N ILE A 120 11.59 8.26 -10.36
CA ILE A 120 12.23 6.96 -10.18
C ILE A 120 11.63 6.28 -8.95
N PHE A 121 11.33 5.00 -9.09
CA PHE A 121 10.86 4.14 -8.01
C PHE A 121 11.25 2.70 -8.31
N TYR A 122 11.13 1.80 -7.33
CA TYR A 122 11.50 0.41 -7.51
C TYR A 122 10.57 -0.52 -6.74
N SER A 123 10.49 -1.78 -7.16
CA SER A 123 9.76 -2.84 -6.47
C SER A 123 10.67 -4.04 -6.25
N TYR A 124 10.49 -4.71 -5.11
CA TYR A 124 11.09 -6.03 -4.89
C TYR A 124 10.39 -7.06 -5.77
N ILE A 125 11.17 -7.86 -6.49
CA ILE A 125 10.67 -8.90 -7.39
C ILE A 125 11.37 -10.23 -7.10
N THR A 126 10.74 -11.31 -7.55
CA THR A 126 11.33 -12.65 -7.53
C THR A 126 11.09 -13.32 -8.89
N GLY A 127 11.91 -14.31 -9.23
CA GLY A 127 11.72 -15.08 -10.46
C GLY A 127 12.23 -14.40 -11.74
N PHE A 128 13.08 -13.37 -11.62
CA PHE A 128 13.86 -12.90 -12.75
C PHE A 128 14.99 -13.89 -13.02
N THR A 129 15.09 -14.39 -14.25
CA THR A 129 16.06 -15.45 -14.59
C THR A 129 17.29 -14.94 -15.34
N GLY A 130 17.32 -13.65 -15.72
CA GLY A 130 18.38 -13.05 -16.55
C GLY A 130 18.60 -13.78 -17.89
N GLY A 131 19.43 -13.24 -18.78
CA GLY A 131 20.01 -13.94 -19.95
C GLY A 131 19.05 -14.66 -20.93
N ALA A 132 18.47 -15.79 -20.54
CA ALA A 132 17.54 -16.62 -21.31
C ALA A 132 16.20 -15.92 -21.64
N ALA A 133 15.80 -14.94 -20.83
CA ALA A 133 14.57 -14.18 -21.03
C ALA A 133 14.76 -12.72 -20.58
N PRO A 134 15.07 -11.79 -21.51
CA PRO A 134 15.31 -10.40 -21.16
C PRO A 134 14.06 -9.75 -20.55
N LEU A 135 14.28 -8.70 -19.76
CA LEU A 135 13.21 -7.84 -19.28
C LEU A 135 12.49 -7.23 -20.49
N ALA A 136 11.15 -7.23 -20.45
CA ALA A 136 10.32 -6.50 -21.38
C ALA A 136 9.22 -5.76 -20.63
N LEU A 137 8.80 -4.62 -21.17
CA LEU A 137 7.66 -3.86 -20.69
C LEU A 137 6.49 -4.02 -21.67
N LYS A 138 5.34 -4.46 -21.17
CA LYS A 138 4.08 -4.45 -21.90
C LYS A 138 3.26 -3.27 -21.44
N LEU A 139 2.96 -2.36 -22.36
CA LEU A 139 2.09 -1.22 -22.12
C LEU A 139 0.68 -1.54 -22.62
N ASP A 140 -0.32 -1.22 -21.81
CA ASP A 140 -1.73 -1.28 -22.19
C ASP A 140 -2.40 0.06 -21.86
N GLU A 141 -3.04 0.67 -22.85
CA GLU A 141 -3.72 1.96 -22.73
C GLU A 141 -5.23 1.75 -22.84
N PHE A 142 -5.98 2.30 -21.90
CA PHE A 142 -7.43 2.15 -21.84
C PHE A 142 -8.10 3.41 -21.30
N ASP A 143 -9.39 3.55 -21.56
CA ASP A 143 -10.21 4.67 -21.08
C ASP A 143 -11.31 4.16 -20.15
N ILE A 144 -11.54 4.88 -19.05
CA ILE A 144 -12.66 4.65 -18.14
C ILE A 144 -13.39 5.97 -17.92
N ASP A 145 -14.60 6.05 -18.47
CA ASP A 145 -15.49 7.22 -18.36
C ASP A 145 -14.80 8.53 -18.81
N GLY A 146 -14.08 8.48 -19.94
CA GLY A 146 -13.41 9.64 -20.54
C GLY A 146 -12.09 10.04 -19.86
N LEU A 147 -11.58 9.22 -18.94
CA LEU A 147 -10.25 9.39 -18.38
C LEU A 147 -9.33 8.29 -18.88
N SER A 148 -8.19 8.68 -19.44
CA SER A 148 -7.18 7.76 -19.95
C SER A 148 -6.33 7.19 -18.82
N PHE A 149 -6.00 5.91 -18.96
CA PHE A 149 -5.16 5.11 -18.09
C PHE A 149 -4.11 4.38 -18.92
N ALA A 150 -2.95 4.14 -18.32
CA ALA A 150 -1.87 3.39 -18.94
C ALA A 150 -1.27 2.45 -17.91
N SER A 151 -1.41 1.14 -18.12
CA SER A 151 -0.80 0.12 -17.28
C SER A 151 0.51 -0.38 -17.87
N VAL A 152 1.47 -0.72 -17.00
CA VAL A 152 2.75 -1.29 -17.40
C VAL A 152 2.94 -2.61 -16.69
N THR A 153 3.14 -3.68 -17.46
CA THR A 153 3.51 -4.99 -16.93
C THR A 153 4.97 -5.28 -17.28
N ALA A 154 5.80 -5.45 -16.27
CA ALA A 154 7.17 -5.91 -16.44
C ALA A 154 7.21 -7.43 -16.46
N VAL A 155 7.81 -8.01 -17.49
CA VAL A 155 7.89 -9.46 -17.70
C VAL A 155 9.31 -9.91 -17.99
N SER A 156 9.62 -11.16 -17.65
CA SER A 156 10.79 -11.90 -18.13
C SER A 156 10.29 -13.24 -18.69
N GLY A 157 10.28 -13.35 -20.03
CA GLY A 157 9.68 -14.49 -20.72
C GLY A 157 8.17 -14.56 -20.50
N THR A 158 7.70 -15.63 -19.87
CA THR A 158 6.28 -15.80 -19.49
C THR A 158 5.98 -15.36 -18.06
N THR A 159 7.00 -15.02 -17.28
CA THR A 159 6.86 -14.64 -15.87
C THR A 159 6.55 -13.15 -15.76
N THR A 160 5.44 -12.80 -15.11
CA THR A 160 5.15 -11.42 -14.70
C THR A 160 5.95 -11.11 -13.44
N LEU A 161 6.81 -10.09 -13.52
CA LEU A 161 7.65 -9.64 -12.41
C LEU A 161 6.93 -8.59 -11.56
N SER A 162 6.24 -7.65 -12.22
CA SER A 162 5.52 -6.56 -11.56
C SER A 162 4.42 -6.01 -12.48
N VAL A 163 3.33 -5.54 -11.88
CA VAL A 163 2.22 -4.87 -12.57
C VAL A 163 2.03 -3.50 -11.95
N LEU A 164 2.08 -2.48 -12.79
CA LEU A 164 1.68 -1.11 -12.48
C LEU A 164 0.31 -0.85 -13.12
N PRO A 165 -0.80 -0.88 -12.36
CA PRO A 165 -2.15 -0.82 -12.95
C PRO A 165 -2.47 0.51 -13.63
N ASP A 166 -1.86 1.61 -13.18
CA ASP A 166 -1.96 2.92 -13.82
C ASP A 166 -0.75 3.80 -13.47
N ILE A 167 -0.03 4.27 -14.49
CA ILE A 167 1.13 5.15 -14.33
C ILE A 167 0.71 6.42 -13.59
N ALA A 168 -0.31 7.14 -14.07
CA ALA A 168 -0.69 8.44 -13.54
C ALA A 168 -1.10 8.38 -12.05
N THR A 169 -1.83 7.34 -11.64
CA THR A 169 -2.19 7.08 -10.23
C THR A 169 -0.93 6.91 -9.38
N ARG A 170 0.05 6.14 -9.86
CA ARG A 170 1.33 5.96 -9.16
C ARG A 170 2.13 7.25 -9.02
N LEU A 171 2.10 8.12 -10.02
CA LEU A 171 2.76 9.42 -9.97
C LEU A 171 2.03 10.38 -9.02
N LEU A 172 0.70 10.38 -9.02
CA LEU A 172 -0.11 11.17 -8.06
C LEU A 172 0.20 10.77 -6.61
N ILE A 173 0.33 9.48 -6.32
CA ILE A 173 0.75 9.00 -5.00
C ILE A 173 2.14 9.54 -4.64
N GLY A 174 3.08 9.50 -5.59
CA GLY A 174 4.42 10.08 -5.39
C GLY A 174 4.38 11.56 -5.05
N ARG A 175 3.58 12.32 -5.79
CA ARG A 175 3.37 13.76 -5.54
C ARG A 175 2.70 14.04 -4.21
N LEU A 176 1.74 13.20 -3.79
CA LEU A 176 1.08 13.32 -2.49
C LEU A 176 2.09 13.14 -1.35
N VAL A 177 2.99 12.17 -1.46
CA VAL A 177 4.05 11.94 -0.46
C VAL A 177 5.05 13.10 -0.41
N ALA A 178 5.34 13.72 -1.57
CA ALA A 178 6.26 14.84 -1.68
C ALA A 178 5.62 16.22 -1.42
N ALA A 179 4.31 16.28 -1.18
CA ALA A 179 3.60 17.54 -1.04
C ALA A 179 3.98 18.25 0.28
N GLU A 180 4.37 19.51 0.15
CA GLU A 180 4.84 20.31 1.29
C GLU A 180 3.69 20.92 2.09
N THR A 181 2.62 21.35 1.41
CA THR A 181 1.49 22.05 2.06
C THR A 181 0.29 21.13 2.26
N ASP A 182 -0.46 21.37 3.33
CA ASP A 182 -1.69 20.62 3.61
C ASP A 182 -2.78 20.83 2.54
N GLY A 183 -2.83 22.03 1.95
CA GLY A 183 -3.73 22.31 0.82
C GLY A 183 -3.44 21.43 -0.39
N ASP A 184 -2.17 21.29 -0.76
CA ASP A 184 -1.75 20.42 -1.87
C ASP A 184 -2.05 18.95 -1.58
N LYS A 185 -1.80 18.48 -0.35
CA LYS A 185 -2.12 17.10 0.05
C LYS A 185 -3.61 16.78 -0.12
N VAL A 186 -4.49 17.70 0.25
CA VAL A 186 -5.95 17.54 0.08
C VAL A 186 -6.31 17.49 -1.40
N VAL A 187 -5.84 18.44 -2.20
CA VAL A 187 -6.12 18.50 -3.65
C VAL A 187 -5.62 17.24 -4.36
N LEU A 188 -4.40 16.79 -4.05
CA LEU A 188 -3.81 15.58 -4.61
C LEU A 188 -4.59 14.33 -4.16
N SER A 189 -5.08 14.28 -2.92
CA SER A 189 -5.91 13.17 -2.44
C SER A 189 -7.28 13.10 -3.12
N GLU A 190 -7.91 14.24 -3.43
CA GLU A 190 -9.14 14.26 -4.22
C GLU A 190 -8.90 13.81 -5.67
N ARG A 191 -7.82 14.26 -6.31
CA ARG A 191 -7.42 13.79 -7.66
C ARG A 191 -7.09 12.29 -7.66
N LEU A 192 -6.42 11.82 -6.61
CA LEU A 192 -6.12 10.40 -6.43
C LEU A 192 -7.39 9.58 -6.26
N TRP A 193 -8.34 10.06 -5.44
CA TRP A 193 -9.65 9.43 -5.28
C TRP A 193 -10.40 9.32 -6.61
N GLU A 194 -10.43 10.38 -7.43
CA GLU A 194 -11.08 10.35 -8.74
C GLU A 194 -10.56 9.20 -9.60
N ARG A 195 -9.23 9.05 -9.72
CA ARG A 195 -8.62 7.95 -10.49
C ARG A 195 -8.88 6.59 -9.88
N ILE A 196 -8.63 6.43 -8.57
CA ILE A 196 -8.83 5.16 -7.86
C ILE A 196 -10.28 4.70 -7.97
N SER A 197 -11.26 5.61 -7.86
CA SER A 197 -12.68 5.26 -7.93
C SER A 197 -13.07 4.63 -9.27
N ARG A 198 -12.48 5.09 -10.37
CA ARG A 198 -12.66 4.53 -11.73
C ARG A 198 -11.97 3.17 -11.85
N LEU A 199 -10.74 3.05 -11.37
CA LEU A 199 -10.02 1.76 -11.33
C LEU A 199 -10.75 0.71 -10.49
N LEU A 200 -11.34 1.13 -9.37
CA LEU A 200 -12.15 0.28 -8.50
C LEU A 200 -13.44 -0.19 -9.18
N ALA A 201 -14.07 0.65 -10.01
CA ALA A 201 -15.26 0.30 -10.77
C ALA A 201 -14.96 -0.57 -12.01
N TYR A 202 -13.71 -0.56 -12.48
CA TYR A 202 -13.31 -1.23 -13.71
C TYR A 202 -13.15 -2.74 -13.52
N LYS A 203 -14.10 -3.50 -14.08
CA LYS A 203 -14.22 -4.95 -13.89
C LYS A 203 -12.95 -5.75 -14.19
N PRO A 204 -12.19 -5.48 -15.27
CA PRO A 204 -10.93 -6.20 -15.53
C PRO A 204 -9.88 -6.06 -14.41
N LEU A 205 -9.90 -4.95 -13.66
CA LEU A 205 -8.97 -4.70 -12.57
C LEU A 205 -9.55 -5.01 -11.19
N PHE A 206 -10.77 -5.54 -11.09
CA PHE A 206 -11.39 -5.81 -9.78
C PHE A 206 -10.58 -6.82 -8.96
N ASN A 207 -9.97 -7.83 -9.59
CA ASN A 207 -9.14 -8.81 -8.88
C ASN A 207 -7.66 -8.43 -8.80
N ASP A 208 -7.25 -7.31 -9.39
CA ASP A 208 -5.89 -6.81 -9.25
C ASP A 208 -5.65 -6.36 -7.79
N PRO A 209 -4.60 -6.81 -7.09
CA PRO A 209 -4.36 -6.42 -5.70
C PRO A 209 -3.91 -4.97 -5.53
N PHE A 210 -3.68 -4.23 -6.62
CA PHE A 210 -3.07 -2.91 -6.66
C PHE A 210 -1.68 -2.87 -6.02
N GLY A 211 -0.94 -3.98 -6.13
CA GLY A 211 0.41 -4.11 -5.57
C GLY A 211 1.43 -3.09 -6.12
N GLY A 212 1.17 -2.53 -7.30
CA GLY A 212 1.98 -1.44 -7.88
C GLY A 212 1.82 -0.07 -7.20
N PHE A 213 0.82 0.11 -6.33
CA PHE A 213 0.54 1.38 -5.64
C PHE A 213 1.03 1.36 -4.18
N SER A 214 2.34 1.58 -3.98
CA SER A 214 2.93 1.79 -2.64
C SER A 214 2.33 3.00 -1.93
N ASN A 215 2.37 3.07 -0.59
CA ASN A 215 1.84 4.18 0.25
C ASN A 215 0.31 4.35 0.26
N ILE A 216 -0.42 3.48 -0.44
CA ILE A 216 -1.84 3.26 -0.22
C ILE A 216 -2.05 1.79 0.09
N SER A 217 -3.13 1.46 0.78
CA SER A 217 -3.54 0.07 0.96
C SER A 217 -4.58 -0.30 -0.08
N GLY A 218 -4.40 -1.46 -0.73
CA GLY A 218 -5.39 -2.13 -1.57
C GLY A 218 -5.60 -3.56 -1.11
N LEU A 219 -6.79 -3.88 -0.60
CA LEU A 219 -7.13 -5.18 -0.04
C LEU A 219 -8.27 -5.82 -0.81
N LEU A 220 -8.02 -6.96 -1.44
CA LEU A 220 -9.06 -7.82 -2.01
C LEU A 220 -9.47 -8.86 -0.96
N SER A 221 -10.77 -8.94 -0.67
CA SER A 221 -11.32 -10.00 0.18
C SER A 221 -11.03 -11.40 -0.39
N PRO A 222 -10.73 -12.40 0.47
CA PRO A 222 -10.55 -13.79 0.05
C PRO A 222 -11.69 -14.41 -0.76
N ASP A 223 -12.92 -13.88 -0.68
CA ASP A 223 -14.07 -14.34 -1.45
C ASP A 223 -14.31 -13.55 -2.75
N ASN A 224 -13.41 -12.62 -3.10
CA ASN A 224 -13.47 -11.76 -4.30
C ASN A 224 -14.78 -10.95 -4.42
N VAL A 225 -15.41 -10.58 -3.30
CA VAL A 225 -16.64 -9.78 -3.29
C VAL A 225 -16.35 -8.32 -2.97
N LEU A 226 -15.40 -8.07 -2.07
CA LEU A 226 -15.03 -6.77 -1.54
C LEU A 226 -13.61 -6.40 -1.95
N LYS A 227 -13.39 -5.17 -2.41
CA LYS A 227 -12.06 -4.55 -2.47
C LYS A 227 -12.08 -3.25 -1.67
N VAL A 228 -11.12 -3.07 -0.76
CA VAL A 228 -10.98 -1.91 0.11
C VAL A 228 -9.70 -1.18 -0.24
N VAL A 229 -9.78 0.11 -0.54
CA VAL A 229 -8.60 0.95 -0.76
C VAL A 229 -8.62 2.12 0.22
N THR A 230 -7.54 2.31 0.98
CA THR A 230 -7.45 3.35 2.01
C THR A 230 -6.03 3.92 2.14
N TRP A 231 -5.93 5.21 2.43
CA TRP A 231 -4.69 5.90 2.78
C TRP A 231 -4.96 7.03 3.78
N ASN A 232 -3.90 7.51 4.43
CA ASN A 232 -3.96 8.68 5.31
C ASN A 232 -3.16 9.84 4.73
N VAL A 233 -3.52 11.04 5.17
CA VAL A 233 -2.79 12.28 4.96
C VAL A 233 -2.51 12.86 6.33
N GLU A 234 -1.24 13.06 6.64
CA GLU A 234 -0.79 13.76 7.84
C GLU A 234 -0.63 15.26 7.53
N PHE A 235 -1.23 16.09 8.38
CA PHE A 235 -1.19 17.53 8.32
C PHE A 235 -0.06 18.10 9.19
N GLU A 236 0.31 19.36 8.95
CA GLU A 236 1.41 20.05 9.67
C GLU A 236 1.18 20.11 11.18
N ASP A 237 -0.08 20.12 11.63
CA ASP A 237 -0.45 20.08 13.04
C ASP A 237 -0.40 18.66 13.66
N GLY A 238 0.08 17.68 12.88
CA GLY A 238 0.19 16.26 13.26
C GLY A 238 -1.12 15.50 13.19
N THR A 239 -2.21 16.17 12.81
CA THR A 239 -3.50 15.50 12.67
C THR A 239 -3.56 14.71 11.37
N ASN A 240 -4.33 13.63 11.39
CA ASN A 240 -4.48 12.77 10.23
C ASN A 240 -5.92 12.82 9.71
N THR A 241 -6.06 12.82 8.38
CA THR A 241 -7.32 12.61 7.66
C THR A 241 -7.20 11.38 6.76
N PHE A 242 -8.28 10.60 6.67
CA PHE A 242 -8.28 9.37 5.90
C PHE A 242 -9.12 9.49 4.63
N PHE A 243 -8.65 8.85 3.58
CA PHE A 243 -9.33 8.76 2.29
C PHE A 243 -9.43 7.29 1.89
N GLY A 244 -10.46 6.97 1.11
CA GLY A 244 -10.62 5.61 0.64
C GLY A 244 -12.00 5.30 0.07
N GLY A 245 -12.13 4.07 -0.38
CA GLY A 245 -13.36 3.53 -0.95
C GLY A 245 -13.45 2.03 -0.81
N ILE A 246 -14.68 1.54 -0.90
CA ILE A 246 -14.98 0.12 -0.95
C ILE A 246 -15.67 -0.17 -2.28
N ALA A 247 -15.11 -1.07 -3.08
CA ALA A 247 -15.77 -1.63 -4.24
C ALA A 247 -16.41 -2.98 -3.89
N VAL A 248 -17.67 -3.16 -4.26
CA VAL A 248 -18.45 -4.37 -4.02
C VAL A 248 -18.84 -4.96 -5.36
N ASN A 249 -18.35 -6.16 -5.64
CA ASN A 249 -18.67 -6.94 -6.83
C ASN A 249 -19.82 -7.91 -6.52
N ARG A 250 -21.03 -7.59 -6.98
CA ARG A 250 -22.23 -8.42 -6.82
C ARG A 250 -23.11 -8.32 -8.06
N GLU A 251 -23.82 -9.41 -8.38
CA GLU A 251 -24.83 -9.39 -9.46
C GLU A 251 -24.26 -8.90 -10.81
N ASN A 252 -23.00 -9.28 -11.10
CA ASN A 252 -22.24 -8.85 -12.29
C ASN A 252 -21.96 -7.33 -12.39
N ALA A 253 -22.23 -6.56 -11.34
CA ALA A 253 -21.96 -5.14 -11.24
C ALA A 253 -20.97 -4.83 -10.12
N ILE A 254 -20.14 -3.82 -10.32
CA ILE A 254 -19.26 -3.28 -9.29
C ILE A 254 -19.83 -1.94 -8.83
N LYS A 255 -20.09 -1.83 -7.53
CA LYS A 255 -20.51 -0.57 -6.90
C LYS A 255 -19.38 -0.05 -6.03
N VAL A 256 -18.97 1.19 -6.29
CA VAL A 256 -17.93 1.87 -5.52
C VAL A 256 -18.57 2.81 -4.51
N HIS A 257 -18.17 2.68 -3.25
CA HIS A 257 -18.64 3.48 -2.13
C HIS A 257 -17.47 4.31 -1.58
N ARG A 258 -17.52 5.63 -1.78
CA ARG A 258 -16.57 6.56 -1.16
C ARG A 258 -16.71 6.53 0.36
N LEU A 259 -15.59 6.45 1.08
CA LEU A 259 -15.56 6.57 2.53
C LEU A 259 -15.34 8.03 2.92
N SER A 260 -16.18 8.55 3.81
CA SER A 260 -16.04 9.88 4.39
C SER A 260 -15.60 9.73 5.84
N ASP A 261 -14.36 10.13 6.09
CA ASP A 261 -13.76 10.03 7.42
C ASP A 261 -14.46 10.95 8.43
N ARG A 262 -14.79 10.37 9.59
CA ARG A 262 -15.39 11.03 10.75
C ARG A 262 -14.79 10.54 12.06
N TYR A 263 -13.62 9.89 12.09
CA TYR A 263 -13.11 9.20 13.30
C TYR A 263 -13.06 10.12 14.53
N LYS A 264 -12.55 11.36 14.39
CA LYS A 264 -12.49 12.34 15.49
C LYS A 264 -13.85 12.79 16.02
N ALA A 265 -14.90 12.74 15.18
CA ALA A 265 -16.24 13.15 15.55
C ALA A 265 -17.07 12.02 16.19
N ILE A 266 -16.58 10.78 16.15
CA ILE A 266 -17.29 9.60 16.67
C ILE A 266 -16.84 9.35 18.12
N LYS A 267 -17.73 9.66 19.07
CA LYS A 267 -17.41 9.57 20.51
C LYS A 267 -17.40 8.15 21.09
N THR A 268 -18.27 7.26 20.58
CA THR A 268 -18.41 5.89 21.09
C THR A 268 -18.27 4.84 19.98
N PRO A 269 -17.14 4.87 19.22
CA PRO A 269 -16.95 4.04 18.03
C PRO A 269 -16.97 2.52 18.29
N GLN A 270 -16.73 2.07 19.52
CA GLN A 270 -16.77 0.64 19.89
C GLN A 270 -18.17 0.03 19.84
N VAL A 271 -19.24 0.85 19.96
CA VAL A 271 -20.64 0.40 20.05
C VAL A 271 -21.57 1.02 19.01
N MET A 272 -21.08 1.96 18.20
CA MET A 272 -21.83 2.56 17.09
C MET A 272 -21.72 1.73 15.81
N SER A 273 -22.84 1.59 15.10
CA SER A 273 -22.84 1.14 13.70
C SER A 273 -22.70 2.36 12.80
N LEU A 274 -21.87 2.23 11.76
CA LEU A 274 -21.51 3.32 10.86
C LEU A 274 -21.75 2.89 9.41
N ASN A 275 -21.78 3.87 8.51
CA ASN A 275 -21.87 3.65 7.07
C ASN A 275 -20.71 4.36 6.37
N ALA A 276 -20.65 4.27 5.04
CA ALA A 276 -19.60 4.90 4.26
C ALA A 276 -19.43 6.40 4.53
N SER A 277 -20.51 7.15 4.80
CA SER A 277 -20.44 8.61 5.04
C SER A 277 -20.09 9.01 6.48
N ARG A 278 -20.00 8.05 7.41
CA ARG A 278 -19.56 8.24 8.80
C ARG A 278 -18.46 7.24 9.16
N TRP A 279 -17.54 6.99 8.24
CA TRP A 279 -16.51 5.99 8.40
C TRP A 279 -15.53 6.37 9.51
N TYR A 280 -15.12 5.38 10.32
CA TYR A 280 -14.06 5.54 11.31
C TYR A 280 -12.71 5.31 10.60
N GLY A 281 -12.11 6.41 10.11
CA GLY A 281 -10.91 6.42 9.30
C GLY A 281 -9.76 5.58 9.86
N ALA A 282 -9.23 4.70 9.00
CA ALA A 282 -8.04 3.90 9.23
C ALA A 282 -7.45 3.45 7.89
N VAL A 283 -6.15 3.23 7.84
CA VAL A 283 -5.51 2.48 6.75
C VAL A 283 -5.60 1.00 7.11
N TYR A 284 -6.43 0.26 6.39
CA TYR A 284 -6.58 -1.17 6.60
C TYR A 284 -5.42 -1.94 5.98
N TYR A 285 -4.89 -2.97 6.64
CA TYR A 285 -3.79 -3.79 6.12
C TYR A 285 -4.12 -5.29 6.06
N GLU A 286 -5.26 -5.70 6.62
CA GLU A 286 -5.72 -7.09 6.60
C GLU A 286 -7.24 -7.11 6.42
N ILE A 287 -7.74 -8.08 5.66
CA ILE A 287 -9.17 -8.36 5.52
C ILE A 287 -9.44 -9.85 5.70
N LEU A 288 -10.33 -10.17 6.64
CA LEU A 288 -10.78 -11.52 6.94
C LEU A 288 -12.23 -11.69 6.50
N VAL A 289 -12.58 -12.91 6.07
CA VAL A 289 -13.94 -13.29 5.68
C VAL A 289 -14.35 -14.50 6.51
N ASN A 290 -15.44 -14.36 7.25
CA ASN A 290 -16.02 -15.43 8.05
C ASN A 290 -17.49 -15.64 7.67
N LYS A 291 -17.88 -16.89 7.45
CA LYS A 291 -19.26 -17.27 7.13
C LYS A 291 -19.87 -18.01 8.30
N HIS A 292 -21.09 -17.63 8.68
CA HIS A 292 -21.87 -18.36 9.67
C HIS A 292 -23.35 -18.34 9.29
N LYS A 293 -23.93 -19.54 9.16
CA LYS A 293 -25.26 -19.75 8.59
C LYS A 293 -25.35 -19.10 7.19
N LYS A 294 -26.27 -18.15 6.99
CA LYS A 294 -26.48 -17.45 5.72
C LYS A 294 -25.73 -16.11 5.63
N ASN A 295 -24.98 -15.74 6.67
CA ASN A 295 -24.35 -14.43 6.77
C ASN A 295 -22.85 -14.53 6.48
N THR A 296 -22.34 -13.55 5.75
CA THR A 296 -20.91 -13.30 5.56
C THR A 296 -20.52 -12.06 6.36
N TYR A 297 -19.50 -12.20 7.18
CA TYR A 297 -18.91 -11.15 7.99
C TYR A 297 -17.50 -10.87 7.48
N TYR A 298 -17.17 -9.59 7.38
CA TYR A 298 -15.83 -9.14 7.07
C TYR A 298 -15.22 -8.54 8.35
N THR A 299 -13.93 -8.73 8.55
CA THR A 299 -13.18 -8.08 9.63
C THR A 299 -11.94 -7.44 9.05
N LEU A 300 -11.78 -6.14 9.27
CA LEU A 300 -10.62 -5.37 8.78
C LEU A 300 -9.72 -5.04 9.97
N LEU A 301 -8.41 -5.26 9.80
CA LEU A 301 -7.41 -4.78 10.75
C LEU A 301 -6.81 -3.48 10.22
N GLY A 302 -6.84 -2.44 11.04
CA GLY A 302 -6.53 -1.07 10.65
C GLY A 302 -5.47 -0.39 11.50
N TYR A 303 -4.79 0.56 10.90
CA TYR A 303 -3.86 1.49 11.52
C TYR A 303 -4.38 2.92 11.35
N ASN A 304 -4.37 3.70 12.43
CA ASN A 304 -4.67 5.12 12.40
C ASN A 304 -3.56 5.84 13.18
N PRO A 305 -2.71 6.67 12.54
CA PRO A 305 -1.64 7.37 13.22
C PRO A 305 -2.10 8.32 14.32
N ASN A 306 -3.38 8.72 14.33
CA ASN A 306 -4.02 9.63 15.26
C ASN A 306 -3.35 11.02 15.34
N ASP A 307 -2.31 11.16 16.16
CA ASP A 307 -1.57 12.41 16.38
C ASP A 307 -0.10 12.16 16.80
N TYR A 308 0.62 13.23 17.16
CA TYR A 308 2.02 13.18 17.58
C TYR A 308 2.30 12.32 18.83
N PHE A 309 1.30 12.05 19.67
CA PHE A 309 1.50 11.45 20.98
C PHE A 309 1.02 10.01 21.07
N SER A 310 -0.05 9.68 20.35
CA SER A 310 -0.62 8.33 20.34
C SER A 310 -0.96 7.90 18.93
N LYS A 311 -1.09 6.59 18.74
CA LYS A 311 -1.60 5.97 17.52
C LYS A 311 -2.54 4.83 17.87
N ILE A 312 -3.30 4.38 16.87
CA ILE A 312 -4.45 3.50 17.05
C ILE A 312 -4.32 2.25 16.18
N ARG A 313 -4.58 1.07 16.76
CA ARG A 313 -4.96 -0.16 16.03
C ARG A 313 -6.46 -0.36 16.13
N VAL A 314 -7.09 -0.79 15.03
CA VAL A 314 -8.53 -1.00 14.94
C VAL A 314 -8.84 -2.42 14.47
N VAL A 315 -9.76 -3.10 15.15
CA VAL A 315 -10.47 -4.28 14.64
C VAL A 315 -11.87 -3.82 14.25
N GLU A 316 -12.10 -3.69 12.95
CA GLU A 316 -13.34 -3.22 12.36
C GLU A 316 -14.18 -4.40 11.87
N THR A 317 -15.47 -4.40 12.18
CA THR A 317 -16.40 -5.41 11.63
C THR A 317 -17.23 -4.79 10.52
N LEU A 318 -17.50 -5.54 9.47
CA LEU A 318 -18.19 -5.05 8.29
C LEU A 318 -19.14 -6.12 7.77
N THR A 319 -20.35 -5.69 7.41
CA THR A 319 -21.30 -6.47 6.62
C THR A 319 -21.71 -5.67 5.39
N LEU A 320 -22.31 -6.36 4.43
CA LEU A 320 -22.84 -5.74 3.22
C LEU A 320 -24.36 -5.80 3.24
N GLY A 321 -25.01 -4.66 3.07
CA GLY A 321 -26.46 -4.58 2.89
C GLY A 321 -26.95 -5.34 1.65
N THR A 322 -28.26 -5.50 1.53
CA THR A 322 -28.89 -6.15 0.38
C THR A 322 -28.51 -5.50 -0.95
N ASN A 323 -28.43 -4.16 -0.97
CA ASN A 323 -28.03 -3.37 -2.15
C ASN A 323 -26.51 -3.34 -2.40
N GLY A 324 -25.72 -4.02 -1.57
CA GLY A 324 -24.26 -4.01 -1.61
C GLY A 324 -23.60 -2.93 -0.74
N ALA A 325 -24.36 -2.02 -0.10
CA ALA A 325 -23.75 -0.93 0.66
C ALA A 325 -23.00 -1.44 1.92
N PRO A 326 -21.77 -0.95 2.18
CA PRO A 326 -20.99 -1.34 3.36
C PRO A 326 -21.61 -0.79 4.65
N ARG A 327 -21.72 -1.66 5.66
CA ARG A 327 -22.21 -1.37 7.01
C ARG A 327 -21.14 -1.75 8.03
N PHE A 328 -20.52 -0.74 8.62
CA PHE A 328 -19.47 -0.90 9.61
C PHE A 328 -20.07 -1.08 11.01
N GLY A 329 -19.40 -1.86 11.84
CA GLY A 329 -19.83 -2.12 13.21
C GLY A 329 -21.02 -3.08 13.29
N GLU A 330 -20.80 -4.32 12.89
CA GLU A 330 -21.68 -5.45 13.23
C GLU A 330 -21.32 -5.94 14.65
N PRO A 331 -22.28 -6.15 15.57
CA PRO A 331 -21.99 -6.50 16.96
C PRO A 331 -21.60 -7.99 17.08
N ILE A 332 -20.41 -8.33 16.59
CA ILE A 332 -19.89 -9.71 16.53
C ILE A 332 -18.57 -9.87 17.27
N ILE A 333 -18.18 -8.95 18.15
CA ILE A 333 -17.00 -9.11 19.00
C ILE A 333 -17.47 -9.25 20.44
N GLU A 334 -17.30 -10.42 21.04
CA GLU A 334 -17.63 -10.69 22.44
C GLU A 334 -16.38 -10.51 23.31
N VAL A 335 -16.41 -9.51 24.20
CA VAL A 335 -15.38 -9.26 25.20
C VAL A 335 -16.04 -9.25 26.56
N GLU A 336 -15.68 -10.19 27.43
CA GLU A 336 -16.21 -10.30 28.80
C GLU A 336 -17.76 -10.25 28.85
N GLY A 337 -18.41 -10.97 27.92
CA GLY A 337 -19.88 -11.03 27.81
C GLY A 337 -20.53 -9.78 27.18
N LYS A 338 -19.76 -8.76 26.79
CA LYS A 338 -20.25 -7.58 26.07
C LYS A 338 -20.03 -7.73 24.57
N MET A 339 -21.08 -7.44 23.79
CA MET A 339 -20.99 -7.40 22.34
C MET A 339 -20.53 -6.02 21.86
N LEU A 340 -19.32 -5.96 21.35
CA LEU A 340 -18.72 -4.81 20.71
C LEU A 340 -18.79 -4.94 19.19
N LYS A 341 -18.72 -3.78 18.54
CA LYS A 341 -18.73 -3.63 17.07
C LYS A 341 -17.35 -3.38 16.51
N ARG A 342 -16.46 -2.83 17.33
CA ARG A 342 -15.08 -2.47 16.97
C ARG A 342 -14.21 -2.51 18.21
N LEU A 343 -12.99 -3.03 18.08
CA LEU A 343 -11.95 -2.84 19.09
C LEU A 343 -11.03 -1.71 18.66
N ILE A 344 -10.64 -0.87 19.61
CA ILE A 344 -9.80 0.30 19.39
C ILE A 344 -8.76 0.29 20.48
N PHE A 345 -7.51 0.26 20.04
CA PHE A 345 -6.34 0.22 20.90
C PHE A 345 -5.55 1.49 20.62
N GLU A 346 -5.67 2.47 21.51
CA GLU A 346 -4.86 3.68 21.47
C GLU A 346 -3.66 3.51 22.40
N TYR A 347 -2.47 3.83 21.91
CA TYR A 347 -1.21 3.59 22.61
C TYR A 347 -0.15 4.60 22.17
N SER A 348 0.97 4.63 22.89
CA SER A 348 2.05 5.59 22.65
C SER A 348 2.53 5.54 21.20
N ALA A 349 2.69 6.71 20.57
CA ALA A 349 3.26 6.79 19.22
C ALA A 349 4.67 6.17 19.15
N LYS A 350 5.39 6.12 20.29
CA LYS A 350 6.78 5.67 20.43
C LYS A 350 6.98 4.15 20.46
N VAL A 351 5.92 3.35 20.60
CA VAL A 351 6.02 1.89 20.69
C VAL A 351 5.28 1.22 19.53
N SER A 352 5.45 -0.08 19.32
CA SER A 352 4.68 -0.83 18.33
C SER A 352 3.76 -1.80 19.06
N MET A 353 2.55 -2.01 18.54
CA MET A 353 1.60 -3.00 19.01
C MET A 353 1.32 -4.00 17.87
N MET A 354 1.48 -5.30 18.16
CA MET A 354 1.06 -6.37 17.28
C MET A 354 -0.48 -6.44 17.24
N LEU A 355 -1.01 -6.50 16.02
CA LEU A 355 -2.37 -6.89 15.70
C LEU A 355 -2.34 -7.56 14.33
N ARG A 356 -2.56 -8.88 14.27
CA ARG A 356 -2.49 -9.64 13.01
C ARG A 356 -3.38 -10.87 13.07
N TYR A 357 -3.74 -11.41 11.92
CA TYR A 357 -4.33 -12.75 11.86
C TYR A 357 -3.22 -13.80 11.87
N ASP A 358 -3.33 -14.78 12.76
CA ASP A 358 -2.47 -15.96 12.75
C ASP A 358 -3.19 -17.09 12.00
N THR A 359 -2.71 -17.39 10.78
CA THR A 359 -3.32 -18.40 9.92
C THR A 359 -3.17 -19.82 10.47
N ASN A 360 -2.12 -20.10 11.24
CA ASN A 360 -1.89 -21.42 11.83
C ASN A 360 -2.85 -21.67 12.99
N GLN A 361 -3.09 -20.65 13.81
CA GLN A 361 -3.96 -20.75 14.97
C GLN A 361 -5.42 -20.38 14.66
N GLY A 362 -5.69 -19.78 13.50
CA GLY A 362 -7.03 -19.41 13.05
C GLY A 362 -7.67 -18.31 13.90
N MET A 363 -6.87 -17.37 14.39
CA MET A 363 -7.32 -16.30 15.30
C MET A 363 -6.62 -14.98 15.05
N ILE A 364 -7.26 -13.87 15.40
CA ILE A 364 -6.62 -12.56 15.43
C ILE A 364 -5.86 -12.47 16.75
N VAL A 365 -4.56 -12.22 16.68
CA VAL A 365 -3.68 -12.12 17.84
C VAL A 365 -3.28 -10.66 18.02
N MET A 366 -3.24 -10.21 19.27
CA MET A 366 -2.88 -8.85 19.63
C MET A 366 -2.08 -8.78 20.93
N ASP A 367 -1.24 -7.77 21.05
CA ASP A 367 -0.58 -7.47 22.32
C ASP A 367 -1.61 -6.95 23.34
N ASN A 368 -1.42 -7.32 24.61
CA ASN A 368 -2.08 -6.63 25.70
C ASN A 368 -1.38 -5.27 25.93
N LEU A 369 -2.18 -4.22 26.17
CA LEU A 369 -1.65 -2.88 26.42
C LEU A 369 -1.79 -2.52 27.89
N ALA A 370 -0.68 -2.09 28.50
CA ALA A 370 -0.63 -1.60 29.86
C ALA A 370 0.07 -0.23 29.92
N PRO A 371 -0.27 0.62 30.91
CA PRO A 371 0.46 1.85 31.13
C PRO A 371 1.86 1.53 31.69
N VAL A 372 2.86 2.34 31.35
CA VAL A 372 4.24 2.18 31.86
C VAL A 372 4.33 2.20 33.40
N ASN A 373 3.36 2.83 34.07
CA ASN A 373 3.12 2.68 35.51
C ASN A 373 1.65 3.02 35.85
N SER A 374 1.22 2.71 37.07
CA SER A 374 -0.16 2.92 37.51
C SER A 374 -0.60 4.38 37.57
N LEU A 375 0.32 5.34 37.65
CA LEU A 375 -0.01 6.78 37.67
C LEU A 375 -0.50 7.27 36.30
N PHE A 376 -0.16 6.58 35.22
CA PHE A 376 -0.58 6.91 33.86
C PHE A 376 -1.78 6.12 33.36
N ALA A 377 -2.49 5.42 34.26
CA ALA A 377 -3.72 4.72 33.90
C ALA A 377 -4.74 5.70 33.29
N GLY A 378 -5.26 5.34 32.11
CA GLY A 378 -6.21 6.15 31.35
C GLY A 378 -5.58 7.16 30.38
N ASP A 379 -4.25 7.28 30.32
CA ASP A 379 -3.56 8.15 29.35
C ASP A 379 -2.85 7.32 28.25
N PRO A 380 -3.45 7.17 27.06
CA PRO A 380 -2.94 6.30 25.98
C PRO A 380 -1.50 6.60 25.55
N ARG A 381 -1.02 7.84 25.74
CA ARG A 381 0.35 8.26 25.39
C ARG A 381 1.43 7.49 26.15
N HIS A 382 1.04 6.86 27.26
CA HIS A 382 1.89 6.08 28.14
C HIS A 382 1.59 4.58 28.11
N TYR A 383 0.76 4.12 27.17
CA TYR A 383 0.43 2.71 27.01
C TYR A 383 1.35 2.05 25.98
N GLY A 384 1.69 0.78 26.23
CA GLY A 384 2.44 -0.06 25.31
C GLY A 384 2.25 -1.55 25.63
N PRO A 385 2.79 -2.45 24.77
CA PRO A 385 2.75 -3.88 25.03
C PRO A 385 3.41 -4.26 26.35
N ASP A 386 2.79 -5.17 27.10
CA ASP A 386 3.36 -5.75 28.33
C ASP A 386 3.97 -7.16 28.12
N PHE A 387 4.11 -7.56 26.84
CA PHE A 387 4.57 -8.88 26.40
C PHE A 387 3.64 -10.06 26.70
N THR A 388 2.40 -9.79 27.14
CA THR A 388 1.32 -10.77 27.10
C THR A 388 0.47 -10.56 25.84
N HIS A 389 -0.21 -11.62 25.42
CA HIS A 389 -0.99 -11.61 24.20
C HIS A 389 -2.43 -12.04 24.46
N ASN A 390 -3.34 -11.40 23.75
CA ASN A 390 -4.75 -11.75 23.71
C ASN A 390 -5.11 -12.22 22.28
N ALA A 391 -6.25 -12.88 22.15
CA ALA A 391 -6.75 -13.27 20.84
C ALA A 391 -8.26 -13.09 20.70
N LEU A 392 -8.69 -12.96 19.44
CA LEU A 392 -10.07 -13.14 19.03
C LEU A 392 -10.16 -14.40 18.17
N LYS A 393 -11.01 -15.34 18.57
CA LYS A 393 -11.30 -16.55 17.80
C LYS A 393 -12.74 -16.52 17.28
N PHE A 394 -12.93 -16.83 16.00
CA PHE A 394 -14.26 -16.78 15.40
C PHE A 394 -15.05 -18.06 15.73
N GLU A 395 -16.05 -17.94 16.59
CA GLU A 395 -16.86 -19.05 17.09
C GLU A 395 -18.35 -18.71 17.00
N LYS A 396 -19.15 -19.61 16.40
CA LYS A 396 -20.63 -19.48 16.34
C LYS A 396 -21.12 -18.10 15.83
N GLY A 397 -20.43 -17.54 14.83
CA GLY A 397 -20.81 -16.29 14.18
C GLY A 397 -20.28 -15.01 14.82
N ARG A 398 -19.33 -15.11 15.75
CA ARG A 398 -18.73 -13.97 16.43
C ARG A 398 -17.27 -14.22 16.80
N TRP A 399 -16.49 -13.18 16.93
CA TRP A 399 -15.16 -13.16 17.51
C TRP A 399 -15.27 -13.19 19.05
N VAL A 400 -14.75 -14.23 19.69
CA VAL A 400 -14.71 -14.39 21.14
C VAL A 400 -13.32 -14.03 21.63
N PHE A 401 -13.24 -13.16 22.65
CA PHE A 401 -11.98 -12.75 23.25
C PHE A 401 -11.43 -13.80 24.21
N HIS A 402 -10.13 -14.10 24.06
CA HIS A 402 -9.36 -14.98 24.92
C HIS A 402 -8.15 -14.21 25.44
N SER A 403 -8.00 -14.16 26.76
CA SER A 403 -6.83 -13.56 27.39
C SER A 403 -5.65 -14.52 27.48
N ASP A 404 -4.44 -13.97 27.63
CA ASP A 404 -3.22 -14.69 28.01
C ASP A 404 -2.90 -15.90 27.11
N VAL A 405 -3.06 -15.73 25.79
CA VAL A 405 -2.78 -16.79 24.83
C VAL A 405 -1.28 -16.96 24.62
N ILE A 406 -0.84 -18.21 24.55
CA ILE A 406 0.57 -18.54 24.27
C ILE A 406 0.77 -18.61 22.76
N LEU A 407 1.67 -17.78 22.25
CA LEU A 407 2.10 -17.81 20.86
C LEU A 407 3.31 -18.70 20.71
N THR A 408 3.15 -19.79 19.96
CA THR A 408 4.26 -20.66 19.60
C THR A 408 4.72 -20.31 18.19
N ASN A 409 6.02 -20.12 17.99
CA ASN A 409 6.56 -20.08 16.65
C ASN A 409 6.29 -21.45 15.99
N PRO A 410 5.71 -21.54 14.78
CA PRO A 410 5.59 -22.82 14.08
C PRO A 410 6.97 -23.48 13.97
N ALA A 411 7.02 -24.80 14.14
CA ALA A 411 8.26 -25.56 13.96
C ALA A 411 8.84 -25.31 12.55
N PRO A 412 10.17 -25.17 12.42
CA PRO A 412 10.83 -24.66 11.21
C PRO A 412 10.64 -25.48 9.94
#